data_AF-A0A957Q0R1-F1
#
_entry.id   AF-A0A957Q0R1-F1
#
_cell.length_a   1.000
_cell.length_b   1.000
_cell.length_c   1.000
_cell.angle_alpha   90.00
_cell.angle_beta   90.00
_cell.angle_gamma   90.00
#
_symmetry.space_group_name_H-M   'P 1'
#
loop_
_entity.id
_entity.type
_entity.pdbx_description
1 polymer ?
#
loop_
_entity_poly.entity_id
_entity_poly.type
_entity_poly.pdbx_seq_one_letter_code
_entity_poly.pdbx_strand_id
1 'polypeptide(L)'
;MSKLVHVATGIAAGLARPLTWIHMPVPRDRTDAAYFAPLKQLKLDTETELYLGLVHYTDGVAGTQQRIQAAQQVIAYFGVATECGLGRRPAETIPDLLAIHAAVAAPVH
;
A
#
# COMPACT_ATOMS: atom_id res chain seq x y z
N MET A 1 -2.85 -7.49 8.09
CA MET A 1 -2.98 -6.03 8.27
C MET A 1 -3.12 -5.56 9.73
N SER A 2 -3.88 -6.24 10.60
CA SER A 2 -4.17 -5.76 11.98
C SER A 2 -2.95 -5.25 12.78
N LYS A 3 -1.81 -5.98 12.76
CA LYS A 3 -0.58 -5.52 13.44
C LYS A 3 -0.03 -4.20 12.89
N LEU A 4 -0.06 -4.01 11.57
CA LEU A 4 0.40 -2.78 10.92
C LEU A 4 -0.49 -1.60 11.29
N VAL A 5 -1.82 -1.80 11.32
CA VAL A 5 -2.78 -0.77 11.75
C VAL A 5 -2.54 -0.34 13.19
N HIS A 6 -2.29 -1.30 14.08
CA HIS A 6 -1.98 -1.01 15.48
C HIS A 6 -0.71 -0.17 15.62
N VAL A 7 0.36 -0.57 14.95
CA VAL A 7 1.64 0.17 14.96
C VAL A 7 1.48 1.56 14.36
N ALA A 8 0.82 1.68 13.20
CA ALA A 8 0.62 2.95 12.52
C ALA A 8 -0.21 3.94 13.34
N THR A 9 -1.29 3.46 13.96
CA THR A 9 -2.12 4.28 14.86
C THR A 9 -1.33 4.73 16.09
N GLY A 10 -0.50 3.85 16.66
CA GLY A 10 0.38 4.20 17.77
C GLY A 10 1.44 5.24 17.41
N ILE A 11 2.04 5.12 16.20
CA ILE A 11 2.99 6.10 15.67
C ILE A 11 2.29 7.45 15.49
N ALA A 12 1.14 7.49 14.81
CA ALA A 12 0.40 8.72 14.56
C ALA A 12 0.02 9.43 15.88
N ALA A 13 -0.40 8.68 16.89
CA ALA A 13 -0.76 9.24 18.20
C ALA A 13 0.46 9.72 19.03
N GLY A 14 1.65 9.20 18.77
CA GLY A 14 2.86 9.45 19.58
C GLY A 14 3.84 10.47 19.00
N LEU A 15 3.67 10.88 17.74
CA LEU A 15 4.58 11.83 17.10
C LEU A 15 4.26 13.27 17.54
N ALA A 16 5.30 14.01 17.93
CA ALA A 16 5.20 15.46 18.17
C ALA A 16 5.24 16.30 16.88
N ARG A 17 5.59 15.67 15.76
CA ARG A 17 5.65 16.28 14.42
C ARG A 17 4.55 15.71 13.52
N PRO A 18 4.10 16.46 12.51
CA PRO A 18 3.14 15.93 11.53
C PRO A 18 3.65 14.67 10.84
N LEU A 19 2.77 13.66 10.72
CA LEU A 19 2.96 12.50 9.88
C LEU A 19 2.36 12.79 8.51
N THR A 20 3.20 13.09 7.52
CA THR A 20 2.73 13.46 6.18
C THR A 20 2.25 12.25 5.38
N TRP A 21 2.93 11.11 5.50
CA TRP A 21 2.52 9.86 4.85
C TRP A 21 3.03 8.63 5.59
N ILE A 22 2.38 7.49 5.35
CA ILE A 22 2.80 6.18 5.85
C ILE A 22 2.63 5.09 4.79
N HIS A 23 3.65 4.22 4.67
CA HIS A 23 3.60 3.03 3.81
C HIS A 23 3.24 1.78 4.61
N MET A 24 2.43 0.90 4.02
CA MET A 24 2.14 -0.42 4.58
C MET A 24 2.34 -1.53 3.54
N PRO A 25 3.22 -2.51 3.80
CA PRO A 25 3.46 -3.60 2.85
C PRO A 25 2.26 -4.56 2.78
N VAL A 26 1.95 -5.05 1.58
CA VAL A 26 0.90 -6.03 1.33
C VAL A 26 1.51 -7.27 0.66
N PRO A 27 1.40 -8.47 1.27
CA PRO A 27 1.84 -9.71 0.63
C PRO A 27 1.13 -9.96 -0.70
N ARG A 28 1.85 -10.57 -1.65
CA ARG A 28 1.40 -10.75 -3.03
C ARG A 28 0.04 -11.45 -3.15
N ASP A 29 -0.20 -12.45 -2.30
CA ASP A 29 -1.37 -13.32 -2.31
C ASP A 29 -2.61 -12.70 -1.65
N ARG A 30 -2.55 -11.46 -1.16
CA ARG A 30 -3.67 -10.78 -0.48
C ARG A 30 -4.55 -10.02 -1.44
N THR A 31 -5.37 -10.77 -2.18
CA THR A 31 -6.46 -10.25 -3.03
C THR A 31 -7.82 -10.33 -2.32
N ASP A 32 -7.83 -10.62 -1.02
CA ASP A 32 -9.03 -10.76 -0.20
C ASP A 32 -9.31 -9.49 0.64
N ALA A 33 -10.56 -9.00 0.60
CA ALA A 33 -10.96 -7.82 1.39
C ALA A 33 -10.85 -8.05 2.92
N ALA A 34 -10.92 -9.30 3.37
CA ALA A 34 -10.78 -9.66 4.79
C ALA A 34 -9.39 -9.29 5.35
N TYR A 35 -8.34 -9.46 4.55
CA TYR A 35 -7.00 -9.02 4.93
C TYR A 35 -6.93 -7.51 5.17
N PHE A 36 -7.64 -6.72 4.34
CA PHE A 36 -7.67 -5.26 4.43
C PHE A 36 -8.61 -4.73 5.51
N ALA A 37 -9.62 -5.50 5.93
CA ALA A 37 -10.66 -5.08 6.88
C ALA A 37 -10.16 -4.29 8.12
N PRO A 38 -9.01 -4.61 8.74
CA PRO A 38 -8.47 -3.83 9.84
C PRO A 38 -8.19 -2.35 9.52
N LEU A 39 -8.00 -1.97 8.24
CA LEU A 39 -7.80 -0.57 7.84
C LEU A 39 -8.96 0.34 8.23
N LYS A 40 -10.18 -0.19 8.45
CA LYS A 40 -11.31 0.59 8.99
C LYS A 40 -11.06 1.15 10.40
N GLN A 41 -10.08 0.61 11.10
CA GLN A 41 -9.69 1.03 12.46
C GLN A 41 -8.42 1.89 12.46
N LEU A 42 -7.84 2.15 11.28
CA LEU A 42 -6.65 2.97 11.15
C LEU A 42 -7.00 4.43 11.48
N LYS A 43 -6.31 4.98 12.49
CA LYS A 43 -6.49 6.37 12.89
C LYS A 43 -5.27 7.17 12.45
N LEU A 44 -5.46 7.96 11.40
CA LEU A 44 -4.49 8.92 10.88
C LEU A 44 -5.17 10.28 10.81
N ASP A 45 -4.37 11.35 10.79
CA ASP A 45 -4.89 12.67 10.49
C ASP A 45 -5.40 12.70 9.05
N THR A 46 -6.38 13.56 8.76
CA THR A 46 -6.98 13.65 7.42
C THR A 46 -5.99 14.09 6.34
N GLU A 47 -4.89 14.73 6.74
CA GLU A 47 -3.81 15.16 5.86
C GLU A 47 -2.72 14.09 5.68
N THR A 48 -2.72 13.01 6.48
CA THR A 48 -1.75 11.93 6.34
C THR A 48 -2.12 11.02 5.17
N GLU A 49 -1.22 10.90 4.21
CA GLU A 49 -1.42 10.01 3.07
C GLU A 49 -1.07 8.55 3.42
N LEU A 50 -1.96 7.62 3.08
CA LEU A 50 -1.71 6.18 3.19
C LEU A 50 -1.22 5.63 1.85
N TYR A 51 -0.08 4.95 1.83
CA TYR A 51 0.41 4.20 0.66
C TYR A 51 0.42 2.70 0.94
N LEU A 52 -0.28 1.94 0.10
CA LEU A 52 -0.31 0.47 0.18
C LEU A 52 0.69 -0.14 -0.80
N GLY A 53 1.54 -1.05 -0.29
CA GLY A 53 2.53 -1.78 -1.07
C GLY A 53 1.93 -2.91 -1.91
N LEU A 54 1.17 -2.54 -2.95
CA LEU A 54 0.35 -3.45 -3.78
C LEU A 54 1.06 -3.90 -5.06
N VAL A 55 2.13 -3.22 -5.48
CA VAL A 55 2.83 -3.50 -6.73
C VAL A 55 3.83 -4.65 -6.52
N HIS A 56 3.63 -5.73 -7.26
CA HIS A 56 4.54 -6.88 -7.30
C HIS A 56 4.99 -7.14 -8.74
N TYR A 57 6.28 -7.43 -8.92
CA TYR A 57 6.84 -7.68 -10.25
C TYR A 57 6.24 -8.93 -10.92
N THR A 58 6.09 -10.02 -10.16
CA THR A 58 5.82 -11.35 -10.71
C THR A 58 4.40 -11.57 -11.24
N ASP A 59 3.45 -10.72 -10.87
CA ASP A 59 2.05 -10.81 -11.32
C ASP A 59 1.55 -9.53 -12.00
N GLY A 60 2.45 -8.57 -12.20
CA GLY A 60 2.25 -7.41 -13.05
C GLY A 60 1.06 -6.53 -12.68
N VAL A 61 0.53 -5.86 -13.69
CA VAL A 61 -0.61 -4.94 -13.57
C VAL A 61 -1.86 -5.67 -13.11
N ALA A 62 -2.15 -6.86 -13.66
CA ALA A 62 -3.36 -7.61 -13.36
C ALA A 62 -3.44 -8.02 -11.88
N GLY A 63 -2.36 -8.59 -11.33
CA GLY A 63 -2.32 -8.92 -9.90
C GLY A 63 -2.43 -7.67 -9.03
N THR A 64 -1.80 -6.58 -9.45
CA THR A 64 -1.84 -5.32 -8.70
C THR A 64 -3.24 -4.72 -8.66
N GLN A 65 -3.97 -4.75 -9.78
CA GLN A 65 -5.36 -4.30 -9.85
C GLN A 65 -6.28 -5.12 -8.95
N GLN A 66 -6.10 -6.44 -8.87
CA GLN A 66 -6.89 -7.29 -7.95
C GLN A 66 -6.71 -6.86 -6.49
N ARG A 67 -5.47 -6.53 -6.09
CA ARG A 67 -5.19 -6.04 -4.74
C ARG A 67 -5.74 -4.64 -4.48
N ILE A 68 -5.67 -3.75 -5.48
CA ILE A 68 -6.30 -2.41 -5.40
C ILE A 68 -7.81 -2.56 -5.17
N GLN A 69 -8.48 -3.38 -5.98
CA GLN A 69 -9.92 -3.62 -5.85
C GLN A 69 -10.30 -4.18 -4.47
N ALA A 70 -9.52 -5.14 -3.95
CA ALA A 70 -9.74 -5.70 -2.63
C ALA A 70 -9.58 -4.65 -1.51
N ALA A 71 -8.61 -3.74 -1.63
CA ALA A 71 -8.41 -2.64 -0.69
C ALA A 71 -9.53 -1.59 -0.77
N GLN A 72 -9.97 -1.23 -1.99
CA GLN A 72 -11.04 -0.26 -2.23
C GLN A 72 -12.38 -0.66 -1.61
N GLN A 73 -12.64 -1.96 -1.43
CA GLN A 73 -13.83 -2.44 -0.70
C GLN A 73 -13.82 -2.06 0.79
N VAL A 74 -12.67 -1.63 1.32
CA VAL A 74 -12.47 -1.35 2.74
C VAL A 74 -12.16 0.11 3.01
N ILE A 75 -11.33 0.75 2.19
CA ILE A 75 -10.89 2.13 2.35
C ILE A 75 -10.90 2.86 1.00
N ALA A 76 -11.44 4.08 0.97
CA ALA A 76 -11.66 4.82 -0.26
C ALA A 76 -10.37 5.45 -0.82
N TYR A 77 -9.51 6.00 0.04
CA TYR A 77 -8.37 6.80 -0.38
C TYR A 77 -7.04 6.18 0.07
N PHE A 78 -6.18 5.87 -0.90
CA PHE A 78 -4.80 5.44 -0.68
C PHE A 78 -3.98 5.60 -1.96
N GLY A 79 -2.68 5.81 -1.82
CA GLY A 79 -1.70 5.69 -2.89
C GLY A 79 -1.19 4.26 -3.04
N VAL A 80 -0.58 3.97 -4.18
CA VAL A 80 0.03 2.66 -4.48
C VAL A 80 1.55 2.75 -4.38
N ALA A 81 2.17 1.67 -3.91
CA ALA A 81 3.61 1.53 -3.80
C ALA A 81 4.04 0.09 -4.10
N THR A 82 5.35 -0.13 -4.25
CA THR A 82 5.93 -1.48 -4.20
C THR A 82 5.80 -2.10 -2.81
N GLU A 83 5.78 -3.43 -2.74
CA GLU A 83 5.62 -4.15 -1.47
C GLU A 83 6.79 -3.88 -0.52
N CYS A 84 7.99 -3.72 -1.10
CA CYS A 84 9.24 -3.48 -0.40
C CYS A 84 10.13 -2.53 -1.21
N GLY A 85 11.28 -2.17 -0.63
CA GLY A 85 12.31 -1.40 -1.29
C GLY A 85 13.01 -2.18 -2.40
N LEU A 86 13.64 -1.45 -3.32
CA LEU A 86 14.24 -2.00 -4.53
C LEU A 86 15.71 -2.42 -4.37
N GLY A 87 16.34 -2.09 -3.23
CA GLY A 87 17.80 -2.17 -3.07
C GLY A 87 18.43 -3.56 -3.12
N ARG A 88 17.64 -4.64 -3.10
CA ARG A 88 18.13 -6.04 -3.22
C ARG A 88 17.68 -6.73 -4.51
N ARG A 89 17.09 -6.01 -5.46
CA ARG A 89 16.60 -6.57 -6.72
C ARG A 89 17.68 -6.51 -7.80
N PRO A 90 17.72 -7.46 -8.74
CA PRO A 90 18.52 -7.33 -9.96
C PRO A 90 18.10 -6.06 -10.71
N ALA A 91 19.08 -5.25 -11.12
CA ALA A 91 18.84 -3.91 -11.68
C ALA A 91 18.00 -3.96 -12.96
N GLU A 92 18.17 -5.02 -13.76
CA GLU A 92 17.43 -5.29 -14.99
C GLU A 92 15.93 -5.47 -14.78
N THR A 93 15.47 -5.82 -13.57
CA THR A 93 14.04 -5.97 -13.25
C THR A 93 13.35 -4.68 -12.83
N ILE A 94 14.13 -3.63 -12.52
CA ILE A 94 13.61 -2.37 -11.98
C ILE A 94 12.78 -1.60 -13.03
N PRO A 95 13.21 -1.46 -14.30
CA PRO A 95 12.42 -0.75 -15.32
C PRO A 95 11.01 -1.33 -15.49
N ASP A 96 10.89 -2.66 -15.60
CA ASP A 96 9.60 -3.33 -15.74
C ASP A 96 8.72 -3.16 -14.50
N LEU A 97 9.32 -3.23 -13.29
CA LEU A 97 8.60 -2.98 -12.05
C LEU A 97 8.05 -1.54 -11.99
N LEU A 98 8.85 -0.55 -12.41
CA LEU A 98 8.43 0.84 -12.48
C LEU A 98 7.37 1.06 -13.56
N ALA A 99 7.42 0.33 -14.68
CA ALA A 99 6.37 0.37 -15.70
C ALA A 99 5.03 -0.17 -15.15
N ILE A 100 5.06 -1.28 -14.40
CA ILE A 100 3.87 -1.80 -13.68
C ILE A 100 3.34 -0.75 -12.72
N HIS A 101 4.22 -0.16 -11.90
CA HIS A 101 3.86 0.87 -10.93
C HIS A 101 3.21 2.08 -11.61
N ALA A 102 3.79 2.59 -12.69
CA ALA A 102 3.26 3.73 -13.44
C ALA A 102 1.86 3.44 -14.02
N ALA A 103 1.64 2.21 -14.51
CA ALA A 103 0.36 1.80 -15.10
C ALA A 103 -0.81 1.77 -14.08
N VAL A 104 -0.52 1.69 -12.79
CA VAL A 104 -1.53 1.62 -11.72
C VAL A 104 -1.52 2.83 -10.78
N ALA A 105 -0.61 3.79 -10.98
CA ALA A 105 -0.46 4.97 -10.14
C ALA A 105 -1.38 6.13 -10.53
N ALA A 106 -2.22 5.97 -11.57
CA ALA A 106 -3.31 6.90 -11.82
C ALA A 106 -4.19 7.00 -10.55
N PRO A 107 -4.74 8.19 -10.22
CA PRO A 107 -5.50 8.36 -8.99
C PRO A 107 -6.60 7.30 -8.91
N VAL A 108 -6.54 6.49 -7.87
CA VAL A 108 -7.58 5.52 -7.53
C VAL A 108 -8.68 6.35 -6.87
N HIS A 109 -9.64 6.82 -7.68
CA HIS A 109 -10.80 7.60 -7.22
C HIS A 109 -11.87 6.71 -6.58
#